data_AF-A0A8C7DUW3-F1
#
_entry.id   AF-A0A8C7DUW3-F1
#
_cell.length_a   1.000
_cell.length_b   1.000
_cell.length_c   1.000
_cell.angle_alpha   90.00
_cell.angle_beta   90.00
_cell.angle_gamma   90.00
#
_symmetry.space_group_name_H-M   'P 1'
#
loop_
_entity.id
_entity.type
_entity.pdbx_description
1 polymer ?
#
loop_
_entity_poly.entity_id
_entity_poly.type
_entity_poly.pdbx_seq_one_letter_code
_entity_poly.pdbx_strand_id
1 'polypeptide(L)'
;MFFKSVRARQSRKVMHGVREENGSIVSKPEEMVRVTTDHFQGLFKEREIDVKQGNVFLEHLSRRLPEDIRDVMEAQISLEEVESALRRMGKGKVPGMDGLPAEFYLKFWSILGPVVLEVLKAILETGVPGGSMAVGVLSLLYKKGEATDLGNWRPLTMLCVDYKILAKVLADRLRTALPYVVHEDQTCGVEGRSIRWNLQLIRDSIAWVEDRGLPLMVAALDQAKAFDRVNRSFLFRVLGRLGFGEKFIGWIRTLYVGAGCRVSVNSHLGDVFDLSSGVRQGCPLSALLFVLYMEPLGAAIRADIGVEGLLIPGGDGLRVKMTQYADDTSLLLCKDSCLTRSLAIFGDFTRASGAVLNHAKSSVKFFGRWRGRTDVPGGVLSVKGP
;
A
#
# COMPACT_ATOMS: atom_id res chain seq x y z
N MET A 1 -15.34 25.60 22.87
CA MET A 1 -14.47 25.20 21.73
C MET A 1 -14.45 23.68 21.46
N PHE A 2 -14.49 22.81 22.47
CA PHE A 2 -14.52 21.34 22.31
C PHE A 2 -15.76 20.81 21.56
N PHE A 3 -16.97 21.27 21.91
CA PHE A 3 -18.19 20.83 21.20
C PHE A 3 -18.28 21.32 19.74
N LYS A 4 -17.65 22.46 19.41
CA LYS A 4 -17.51 22.92 18.02
C LYS A 4 -16.51 22.05 17.24
N SER A 5 -15.42 21.59 17.84
CA SER A 5 -14.45 20.69 17.18
C SER A 5 -14.98 19.25 17.06
N VAL A 6 -15.79 18.78 18.02
CA VAL A 6 -16.51 17.50 17.95
C VAL A 6 -17.63 17.56 16.91
N ARG A 7 -18.45 18.63 16.88
CA ARG A 7 -19.44 18.86 15.81
C ARG A 7 -18.80 19.02 14.44
N ALA A 8 -17.67 19.72 14.32
CA ALA A 8 -16.93 19.83 13.04
C ALA A 8 -16.28 18.49 12.61
N ARG A 9 -15.88 17.64 13.57
CA ARG A 9 -15.44 16.26 13.29
C ARG A 9 -16.58 15.33 12.88
N GLN A 10 -17.78 15.55 13.43
CA GLN A 10 -18.99 14.83 13.03
C GLN A 10 -19.52 15.32 11.68
N SER A 11 -19.52 16.63 11.41
CA SER A 11 -19.98 17.22 10.14
C SER A 11 -19.08 16.85 8.96
N ARG A 12 -17.77 16.66 9.18
CA ARG A 12 -16.83 16.13 8.16
C ARG A 12 -17.02 14.65 7.83
N LYS A 13 -17.79 13.90 8.64
CA LYS A 13 -18.06 12.47 8.43
C LYS A 13 -19.39 12.21 7.73
N VAL A 14 -20.29 13.18 7.70
CA VAL A 14 -21.60 13.02 7.07
C VAL A 14 -21.47 13.30 5.58
N MET A 15 -21.86 12.31 4.78
CA MET A 15 -21.95 12.44 3.34
C MET A 15 -23.31 13.06 3.00
N HIS A 16 -23.32 14.24 2.38
CA HIS A 16 -24.55 14.97 2.04
C HIS A 16 -25.09 14.63 0.65
N GLY A 17 -24.25 14.10 -0.22
CA GLY A 17 -24.64 13.61 -1.53
C GLY A 17 -23.48 12.92 -2.22
N VAL A 18 -23.80 12.11 -3.22
CA VAL A 18 -22.85 11.32 -4.01
C VAL A 18 -23.14 11.56 -5.48
N ARG A 19 -22.08 11.83 -6.26
CA ARG A 19 -22.18 11.96 -7.71
C ARG A 19 -22.22 10.58 -8.37
N GLU A 20 -23.22 10.36 -9.20
CA GLU A 20 -23.33 9.19 -10.08
C GLU A 20 -22.44 9.32 -11.33
N GLU A 21 -22.23 8.21 -12.05
CA GLU A 21 -21.47 8.20 -13.31
C GLU A 21 -22.10 9.08 -14.40
N ASN A 22 -23.43 9.24 -14.39
CA ASN A 22 -24.18 10.12 -15.30
C ASN A 22 -24.06 11.63 -14.93
N GLY A 23 -23.33 11.96 -13.85
CA GLY A 23 -23.15 13.33 -13.36
C GLY A 23 -24.23 13.84 -12.40
N SER A 24 -25.31 13.08 -12.18
CA SER A 24 -26.37 13.41 -11.22
C SER A 24 -25.85 13.31 -9.77
N ILE A 25 -26.50 14.00 -8.83
CA ILE A 25 -26.17 13.92 -7.39
C ILE A 25 -27.36 13.31 -6.65
N VAL A 26 -27.13 12.18 -5.99
CA VAL A 26 -28.10 11.55 -5.09
C VAL A 26 -27.83 11.95 -3.65
N SER A 27 -28.88 12.10 -2.85
CA SER A 27 -28.78 12.50 -1.43
C SER A 27 -29.64 11.66 -0.49
N LYS A 28 -30.51 10.79 -1.02
CA LYS A 28 -31.26 9.85 -0.19
C LYS A 28 -30.33 8.78 0.36
N PRO A 29 -30.47 8.35 1.63
CA PRO A 29 -29.57 7.38 2.24
C PRO A 29 -29.39 6.08 1.44
N GLU A 30 -30.48 5.48 0.97
CA GLU A 30 -30.47 4.22 0.20
C GLU A 30 -29.74 4.38 -1.14
N GLU A 31 -30.02 5.46 -1.88
CA GLU A 31 -29.37 5.77 -3.15
C GLU A 31 -27.86 6.03 -2.95
N MET A 32 -27.49 6.80 -1.92
CA MET A 32 -26.08 7.04 -1.59
C MET A 32 -25.33 5.76 -1.25
N VAL A 33 -25.95 4.85 -0.47
CA VAL A 33 -25.37 3.55 -0.15
C VAL A 33 -25.19 2.71 -1.41
N ARG A 34 -26.20 2.64 -2.28
CA ARG A 34 -26.13 1.90 -3.55
C ARG A 34 -24.99 2.43 -4.44
N VAL A 35 -24.99 3.73 -4.76
CA VAL A 35 -23.98 4.34 -5.64
C VAL A 35 -22.57 4.18 -5.08
N THR A 36 -22.42 4.30 -3.75
CA THR A 36 -21.13 4.07 -3.09
C THR A 36 -20.72 2.60 -3.15
N THR A 37 -21.66 1.67 -2.98
CA THR A 37 -21.41 0.23 -3.11
C THR A 37 -20.95 -0.10 -4.52
N ASP A 38 -21.68 0.36 -5.55
CA ASP A 38 -21.35 0.15 -6.95
C ASP A 38 -19.93 0.68 -7.28
N HIS A 39 -19.60 1.88 -6.80
CA HIS A 39 -18.27 2.48 -6.99
C HIS A 39 -17.14 1.63 -6.42
N PHE A 40 -17.25 1.19 -5.16
CA PHE A 40 -16.21 0.43 -4.50
C PHE A 40 -16.16 -1.02 -4.99
N GLN A 41 -17.30 -1.62 -5.34
CA GLN A 41 -17.34 -2.92 -6.00
C GLN A 41 -16.58 -2.89 -7.33
N GLY A 42 -16.81 -1.85 -8.16
CA GLY A 42 -16.03 -1.63 -9.38
C GLY A 42 -14.54 -1.38 -9.12
N LEU A 43 -14.20 -0.67 -8.04
CA LEU A 43 -12.81 -0.42 -7.66
C LEU A 43 -12.06 -1.71 -7.25
N PHE A 44 -12.71 -2.58 -6.48
CA PHE A 44 -12.11 -3.81 -5.97
C PHE A 44 -12.30 -5.02 -6.89
N LYS A 45 -12.85 -4.83 -8.09
CA LYS A 45 -12.91 -5.87 -9.12
C LYS A 45 -11.49 -6.25 -9.59
N GLU A 46 -11.25 -7.53 -9.77
CA GLU A 46 -10.04 -8.05 -10.39
C GLU A 46 -9.87 -7.47 -11.81
N ARG A 47 -8.61 -7.21 -12.14
CA ARG A 47 -8.21 -6.66 -13.43
C ARG A 47 -7.28 -7.64 -14.10
N GLU A 48 -7.44 -7.78 -15.41
CA GLU A 48 -6.54 -8.55 -16.23
C GLU A 48 -5.15 -7.90 -16.23
N ILE A 49 -4.13 -8.74 -16.16
CA ILE A 49 -2.72 -8.34 -16.18
C ILE A 49 -1.97 -9.18 -17.22
N ASP A 50 -0.92 -8.61 -17.79
CA ASP A 50 0.01 -9.35 -18.65
C ASP A 50 0.96 -10.18 -17.80
N VAL A 51 0.68 -11.48 -17.70
CA VAL A 51 1.48 -12.44 -16.92
C VAL A 51 2.92 -12.52 -17.44
N LYS A 52 3.12 -12.44 -18.77
CA LYS A 52 4.45 -12.52 -19.40
C LYS A 52 5.27 -11.28 -19.06
N GLN A 53 4.68 -10.09 -19.19
CA GLN A 53 5.31 -8.85 -18.74
C GLN A 53 5.63 -8.92 -17.24
N GLY A 54 4.72 -9.50 -16.43
CA GLY A 54 4.98 -9.76 -15.02
C GLY A 54 6.23 -10.61 -14.77
N ASN A 55 6.48 -11.65 -15.57
CA ASN A 55 7.70 -12.46 -15.43
C ASN A 55 8.97 -11.65 -15.67
N VAL A 56 8.98 -10.75 -16.66
CA VAL A 56 10.11 -9.85 -16.92
C VAL A 56 10.44 -9.01 -15.68
N PHE A 57 9.43 -8.45 -15.01
CA PHE A 57 9.65 -7.71 -13.76
C PHE A 57 10.18 -8.58 -12.62
N LEU A 58 9.72 -9.83 -12.53
CA LEU A 58 10.19 -10.79 -11.53
C LEU A 58 11.65 -11.22 -11.76
N GLU A 59 12.13 -11.22 -13.00
CA GLU A 59 13.53 -11.55 -13.32
C GLU A 59 14.51 -10.52 -12.75
N HIS A 60 14.11 -9.25 -12.65
CA HIS A 60 14.93 -8.19 -12.04
C HIS A 60 15.15 -8.35 -10.53
N LEU A 61 14.34 -9.17 -9.84
CA LEU A 61 14.50 -9.41 -8.41
C LEU A 61 15.71 -10.29 -8.12
N SER A 62 16.83 -9.70 -7.72
CA SER A 62 18.05 -10.45 -7.38
C SER A 62 18.07 -10.96 -5.95
N ARG A 63 17.43 -10.26 -5.01
CA ARG A 63 17.38 -10.61 -3.60
C ARG A 63 16.41 -11.77 -3.35
N ARG A 64 16.77 -12.63 -2.41
CA ARG A 64 15.93 -13.73 -1.92
C ARG A 64 16.06 -13.86 -0.41
N LEU A 65 14.99 -14.34 0.21
CA LEU A 65 14.94 -14.62 1.63
C LEU A 65 15.89 -15.80 1.96
N PRO A 66 16.78 -15.64 2.95
CA PRO A 66 17.57 -16.74 3.47
C PRO A 66 16.70 -17.89 4.01
N GLU A 67 17.20 -19.12 3.91
CA GLU A 67 16.43 -20.32 4.27
C GLU A 67 16.11 -20.38 5.77
N ASP A 68 17.06 -20.01 6.62
CA ASP A 68 16.88 -19.92 8.07
C ASP A 68 15.76 -18.94 8.45
N ILE A 69 15.70 -17.78 7.78
CA ILE A 69 14.63 -16.80 7.99
C ILE A 69 13.30 -17.35 7.48
N ARG A 70 13.28 -18.00 6.31
CA ARG A 70 12.08 -18.65 5.76
C ARG A 70 11.51 -19.68 6.74
N ASP A 71 12.36 -20.52 7.33
CA ASP A 71 11.93 -21.58 8.24
C ASP A 71 11.34 -21.00 9.53
N VAL A 72 11.93 -19.93 10.06
CA VAL A 72 11.37 -19.17 11.20
C VAL A 72 10.00 -18.59 10.85
N MET A 73 9.84 -18.04 9.64
CA MET A 73 8.56 -17.51 9.19
C MET A 73 7.48 -18.58 9.09
N GLU A 74 7.83 -19.84 8.82
CA GLU A 74 6.92 -20.97 8.63
C GLU A 74 6.72 -21.84 9.89
N ALA A 75 7.41 -21.52 10.98
CA ALA A 75 7.24 -22.17 12.28
C ALA A 75 5.80 -22.07 12.79
N GLN A 76 5.35 -23.01 13.64
CA GLN A 76 4.01 -22.90 14.22
C GLN A 76 3.86 -21.61 15.04
N ILE A 77 2.68 -21.00 15.00
CA ILE A 77 2.40 -19.83 15.83
C ILE A 77 2.30 -20.23 17.31
N SER A 78 2.85 -19.39 18.17
CA SER A 78 2.89 -19.57 19.62
C SER A 78 1.89 -18.66 20.35
N LEU A 79 1.55 -18.98 21.61
CA LEU A 79 0.65 -18.14 22.41
C LEU A 79 1.29 -16.76 22.67
N GLU A 80 2.60 -16.74 22.85
CA GLU A 80 3.42 -15.56 23.10
C GLU A 80 3.40 -14.60 21.92
N GLU A 81 3.52 -15.12 20.69
CA GLU A 81 3.40 -14.32 19.46
C GLU A 81 2.01 -13.69 19.34
N VAL A 82 0.96 -14.47 19.59
CA VAL A 82 -0.44 -14.02 19.49
C VAL A 82 -0.74 -12.97 20.57
N GLU A 83 -0.28 -13.20 21.80
CA GLU A 83 -0.41 -12.23 22.90
C GLU A 83 0.34 -10.93 22.60
N SER A 84 1.58 -11.03 22.11
CA SER A 84 2.37 -9.86 21.75
C SER A 84 1.74 -9.06 20.61
N ALA A 85 1.17 -9.74 19.62
CA ALA A 85 0.39 -9.12 18.54
C ALA A 85 -0.80 -8.33 19.10
N LEU A 86 -1.59 -8.93 20.01
CA LEU A 86 -2.74 -8.28 20.65
C LEU A 86 -2.32 -7.07 21.51
N ARG A 87 -1.29 -7.21 22.35
CA ARG A 87 -0.82 -6.13 23.25
C ARG A 87 -0.31 -4.91 22.51
N ARG A 88 0.24 -5.09 21.30
CA ARG A 88 0.72 -3.99 20.43
C ARG A 88 -0.39 -3.33 19.60
N MET A 89 -1.64 -3.79 19.71
CA MET A 89 -2.75 -3.15 19.02
C MET A 89 -3.13 -1.81 19.69
N GLY A 90 -3.58 -0.87 18.86
CA GLY A 90 -4.10 0.40 19.37
C GLY A 90 -5.42 0.21 20.11
N LYS A 91 -5.54 0.83 21.28
CA LYS A 91 -6.77 0.91 22.08
C LYS A 91 -7.71 2.01 21.54
N GLY A 92 -8.99 1.93 21.87
CA GLY A 92 -10.04 2.88 21.48
C GLY A 92 -10.35 2.86 19.99
N LYS A 93 -10.09 1.74 19.31
CA LYS A 93 -10.38 1.56 17.88
C LYS A 93 -11.76 0.94 17.70
N VAL A 94 -12.42 1.28 16.60
CA VAL A 94 -13.73 0.71 16.25
C VAL A 94 -13.54 -0.79 15.93
N PRO A 95 -14.32 -1.69 16.57
CA PRO A 95 -14.26 -3.12 16.31
C PRO A 95 -14.81 -3.48 14.93
N GLY A 96 -14.73 -4.76 14.57
CA GLY A 96 -15.39 -5.29 13.38
C GLY A 96 -16.88 -5.46 13.58
N MET A 97 -17.51 -6.25 12.72
CA MET A 97 -18.95 -6.52 12.78
C MET A 97 -19.38 -7.30 14.02
N ASP A 98 -18.46 -8.01 14.66
CA ASP A 98 -18.66 -8.73 15.92
C ASP A 98 -18.82 -7.82 17.14
N GLY A 99 -18.46 -6.54 17.01
CA GLY A 99 -18.50 -5.59 18.12
C GLY A 99 -17.43 -5.83 19.20
N LEU A 100 -16.46 -6.72 18.98
CA LEU A 100 -15.45 -7.10 19.98
C LEU A 100 -14.18 -6.24 19.83
N PRO A 101 -13.90 -5.29 20.75
CA PRO A 101 -12.70 -4.45 20.68
C PRO A 101 -11.45 -5.18 21.21
N ALA A 102 -10.26 -4.64 20.94
CA ALA A 102 -9.00 -5.24 21.44
C ALA A 102 -8.98 -5.34 22.97
N GLU A 103 -9.61 -4.40 23.65
CA GLU A 103 -9.76 -4.35 25.10
C GLU A 103 -10.56 -5.53 25.65
N PHE A 104 -11.52 -6.07 24.90
CA PHE A 104 -12.25 -7.27 25.29
C PHE A 104 -11.30 -8.46 25.36
N TYR A 105 -10.53 -8.69 24.28
CA TYR A 105 -9.53 -9.76 24.25
C TYR A 105 -8.46 -9.59 25.34
N LEU A 106 -7.98 -8.36 25.56
CA LEU A 106 -6.98 -8.07 26.60
C LEU A 106 -7.53 -8.33 28.01
N LYS A 107 -8.80 -8.01 28.27
CA LYS A 107 -9.43 -8.18 29.59
C LYS A 107 -9.61 -9.66 29.93
N PHE A 108 -9.92 -10.50 28.94
CA PHE A 108 -10.23 -11.91 29.11
C PHE A 108 -9.15 -12.84 28.55
N TRP A 109 -7.93 -12.33 28.33
CA TRP A 109 -6.86 -13.07 27.65
C TRP A 109 -6.48 -14.38 28.33
N SER A 110 -6.53 -14.43 29.66
CA SER A 110 -6.25 -15.66 30.42
C SER A 110 -7.17 -16.82 30.06
N ILE A 111 -8.39 -16.52 29.60
CA ILE A 111 -9.40 -17.51 29.19
C ILE A 111 -9.40 -17.68 27.68
N LEU A 112 -9.39 -16.57 26.94
CA LEU A 112 -9.53 -16.56 25.48
C LEU A 112 -8.24 -16.93 24.75
N GLY A 113 -7.06 -16.68 25.32
CA GLY A 113 -5.78 -16.83 24.64
C GLY A 113 -5.54 -18.23 24.06
N PRO A 114 -5.66 -19.30 24.87
CA PRO A 114 -5.53 -20.67 24.38
C PRO A 114 -6.53 -21.01 23.26
N VAL A 115 -7.80 -20.60 23.41
CA VAL A 115 -8.85 -20.85 22.41
C VAL A 115 -8.57 -20.09 21.11
N VAL A 116 -8.16 -18.82 21.21
CA VAL A 116 -7.79 -18.01 20.04
C VAL A 116 -6.62 -18.67 19.31
N LEU A 117 -5.59 -19.15 20.02
CA LEU A 117 -4.47 -19.83 19.40
C LEU A 117 -4.91 -21.08 18.61
N GLU A 118 -5.76 -21.92 19.20
CA GLU A 118 -6.30 -23.11 18.53
C GLU A 118 -7.09 -22.76 17.27
N VAL A 119 -7.97 -21.76 17.34
CA VAL A 119 -8.73 -21.26 16.18
C VAL A 119 -7.79 -20.73 15.10
N LEU A 120 -6.76 -19.95 15.45
CA LEU A 120 -5.81 -19.43 14.48
C LEU A 120 -4.99 -20.54 13.82
N LYS A 121 -4.55 -21.55 14.58
CA LYS A 121 -3.86 -22.73 14.01
C LYS A 121 -4.76 -23.48 13.04
N ALA A 122 -6.01 -23.76 13.41
CA ALA A 122 -6.98 -24.42 12.55
C ALA A 122 -7.24 -23.63 11.25
N ILE A 123 -7.32 -22.30 11.33
CA ILE A 123 -7.46 -21.42 10.14
C ILE A 123 -6.22 -21.54 9.23
N LEU A 124 -5.02 -21.51 9.80
CA LEU A 124 -3.76 -21.61 9.05
C LEU A 124 -3.54 -23.00 8.42
N GLU A 125 -4.09 -24.06 9.02
CA GLU A 125 -4.05 -25.43 8.51
C GLU A 125 -5.10 -25.69 7.43
N THR A 126 -6.34 -25.25 7.64
CA THR A 126 -7.45 -25.46 6.70
C THR A 126 -7.43 -24.47 5.54
N GLY A 127 -6.77 -23.32 5.71
CA GLY A 127 -6.74 -22.24 4.75
C GLY A 127 -8.03 -21.43 4.64
N VAL A 128 -8.98 -21.64 5.55
CA VAL A 128 -10.32 -21.00 5.53
C VAL A 128 -10.50 -20.10 6.75
N PRO A 129 -10.75 -18.78 6.58
CA PRO A 129 -10.99 -17.89 7.70
C PRO A 129 -12.37 -18.14 8.31
N GLY A 130 -12.53 -17.77 9.59
CA GLY A 130 -13.85 -17.74 10.23
C GLY A 130 -14.80 -16.78 9.52
N GLY A 131 -16.10 -17.06 9.54
CA GLY A 131 -17.11 -16.27 8.80
C GLY A 131 -17.10 -14.77 9.14
N SER A 132 -16.91 -14.42 10.42
CA SER A 132 -16.78 -13.02 10.88
C SER A 132 -15.49 -12.32 10.40
N MET A 133 -14.41 -13.07 10.11
CA MET A 133 -13.12 -12.53 9.67
C MET A 133 -13.12 -12.19 8.17
N ALA A 134 -13.94 -12.90 7.40
CA ALA A 134 -13.99 -12.81 5.96
C ALA A 134 -14.55 -11.47 5.48
N VAL A 135 -15.55 -10.92 6.17
CA VAL A 135 -16.27 -9.70 5.76
C VAL A 135 -15.87 -8.48 6.60
N GLY A 136 -15.44 -7.42 5.93
CA GLY A 136 -15.17 -6.12 6.56
C GLY A 136 -16.25 -5.08 6.31
N VAL A 137 -16.22 -3.98 7.06
CA VAL A 137 -17.07 -2.80 6.81
C VAL A 137 -16.23 -1.65 6.31
N LEU A 138 -16.50 -1.17 5.10
CA LEU A 138 -15.86 -0.02 4.49
C LEU A 138 -16.47 1.27 5.06
N SER A 139 -15.69 1.99 5.86
CA SER A 139 -16.01 3.35 6.27
C SER A 139 -15.22 4.35 5.43
N LEU A 140 -15.82 5.49 5.10
CA LEU A 140 -15.20 6.50 4.25
C LEU A 140 -14.69 7.69 5.06
N LEU A 141 -13.45 8.07 4.81
CA LEU A 141 -12.83 9.26 5.39
C LEU A 141 -12.60 10.32 4.31
N TYR A 142 -13.30 11.45 4.39
CA TYR A 142 -13.11 12.55 3.46
C TYR A 142 -11.68 13.11 3.54
N LYS A 143 -11.01 13.26 2.38
CA LYS A 143 -9.64 13.78 2.28
C LYS A 143 -9.63 15.28 1.98
N LYS A 144 -10.02 15.67 0.77
CA LYS A 144 -10.05 17.05 0.23
C LYS A 144 -10.74 17.05 -1.13
N GLY A 145 -11.12 18.22 -1.65
CA GLY A 145 -11.74 18.36 -2.97
C GLY A 145 -13.26 18.35 -2.90
N GLU A 146 -13.93 18.01 -4.00
CA GLU A 146 -15.40 17.98 -4.01
C GLU A 146 -15.91 16.78 -3.20
N ALA A 147 -16.80 17.03 -2.23
CA ALA A 147 -17.28 16.00 -1.30
C ALA A 147 -18.26 14.99 -1.95
N THR A 148 -18.86 15.35 -3.09
CA THR A 148 -19.75 14.48 -3.88
C THR A 148 -18.98 13.45 -4.71
N ASP A 149 -17.69 13.70 -4.98
CA ASP A 149 -16.81 12.79 -5.73
C ASP A 149 -16.19 11.75 -4.79
N LEU A 150 -16.56 10.48 -4.96
CA LEU A 150 -16.05 9.35 -4.18
C LEU A 150 -14.52 9.15 -4.32
N GLY A 151 -13.90 9.67 -5.38
CA GLY A 151 -12.44 9.68 -5.53
C GLY A 151 -11.70 10.52 -4.48
N ASN A 152 -12.41 11.43 -3.81
CA ASN A 152 -11.90 12.28 -2.73
C ASN A 152 -12.08 11.68 -1.33
N TRP A 153 -12.63 10.46 -1.24
CA TRP A 153 -12.81 9.73 0.00
C TRP A 153 -11.83 8.56 0.09
N ARG A 154 -11.28 8.36 1.28
CA ARG A 154 -10.40 7.23 1.57
C ARG A 154 -11.20 6.08 2.17
N PRO A 155 -11.20 4.88 1.56
CA PRO A 155 -11.79 3.71 2.18
C PRO A 155 -10.95 3.22 3.36
N LEU A 156 -11.60 2.93 4.48
CA LEU A 156 -11.02 2.27 5.65
C LEU A 156 -11.85 1.04 5.98
N THR A 157 -11.25 -0.15 5.89
CA THR A 157 -11.93 -1.39 6.22
C THR A 157 -11.84 -1.65 7.71
N MET A 158 -12.99 -1.63 8.39
CA MET A 158 -13.14 -2.10 9.75
C MET A 158 -13.17 -3.63 9.73
N LEU A 159 -12.20 -4.23 10.40
CA LEU A 159 -11.98 -5.67 10.47
C LEU A 159 -12.10 -6.15 11.92
N CYS A 160 -12.61 -7.36 12.11
CA CYS A 160 -12.69 -8.02 13.41
C CYS A 160 -11.30 -8.17 14.03
N VAL A 161 -11.24 -8.15 15.36
CA VAL A 161 -9.96 -8.11 16.07
C VAL A 161 -9.22 -9.44 15.96
N ASP A 162 -9.93 -10.56 15.97
CA ASP A 162 -9.41 -11.89 15.71
C ASP A 162 -8.67 -11.99 14.35
N TYR A 163 -9.24 -11.45 13.27
CA TYR A 163 -8.56 -11.28 11.97
C TYR A 163 -7.29 -10.43 12.13
N LYS A 164 -7.40 -9.30 12.83
CA LYS A 164 -6.27 -8.38 13.02
C LYS A 164 -5.16 -9.04 13.83
N ILE A 165 -5.47 -9.95 14.76
CA ILE A 165 -4.47 -10.68 15.55
C ILE A 165 -3.64 -11.54 14.62
N LEU A 166 -4.30 -12.37 13.80
CA LEU A 166 -3.61 -13.21 12.82
C LEU A 166 -2.78 -12.37 11.84
N ALA A 167 -3.40 -11.35 11.24
CA ALA A 167 -2.72 -10.46 10.31
C ALA A 167 -1.52 -9.73 10.95
N LYS A 168 -1.60 -9.41 12.25
CA LYS A 168 -0.50 -8.79 13.00
C LYS A 168 0.62 -9.78 13.28
N VAL A 169 0.33 -11.03 13.64
CA VAL A 169 1.35 -12.09 13.77
C VAL A 169 2.11 -12.27 12.46
N LEU A 170 1.38 -12.41 11.33
CA LEU A 170 1.99 -12.53 10.01
C LEU A 170 2.78 -11.28 9.62
N ALA A 171 2.28 -10.08 9.96
CA ALA A 171 3.00 -8.83 9.72
C ALA A 171 4.29 -8.73 10.55
N ASP A 172 4.28 -9.23 11.78
CA ASP A 172 5.45 -9.22 12.65
C ASP A 172 6.55 -10.14 12.12
N ARG A 173 6.18 -11.33 11.63
CA ARG A 173 7.08 -12.24 10.89
C ARG A 173 7.56 -11.63 9.57
N LEU A 174 6.68 -10.94 8.84
CA LEU A 174 7.08 -10.31 7.58
C LEU A 174 8.10 -9.18 7.80
N ARG A 175 7.99 -8.42 8.89
CA ARG A 175 8.95 -7.34 9.20
C ARG A 175 10.37 -7.85 9.37
N THR A 176 10.58 -9.03 9.95
CA THR A 176 11.93 -9.60 10.10
C THR A 176 12.52 -10.01 8.75
N ALA A 177 11.69 -10.31 7.76
CA ALA A 177 12.12 -10.68 6.41
C ALA A 177 12.43 -9.46 5.51
N LEU A 178 11.76 -8.32 5.70
CA LEU A 178 11.89 -7.17 4.80
C LEU A 178 13.33 -6.68 4.59
N PRO A 179 14.22 -6.61 5.60
CA PRO A 179 15.60 -6.17 5.40
C PRO A 179 16.38 -7.00 4.37
N TYR A 180 16.05 -8.29 4.22
CA TYR A 180 16.73 -9.20 3.30
C TYR A 180 16.28 -9.06 1.85
N VAL A 181 15.02 -8.67 1.63
CA VAL A 181 14.39 -8.70 0.30
C VAL A 181 14.08 -7.33 -0.28
N VAL A 182 13.95 -6.30 0.56
CA VAL A 182 13.63 -4.92 0.13
C VAL A 182 14.90 -4.10 -0.05
N HIS A 183 15.05 -3.46 -1.21
CA HIS A 183 16.20 -2.62 -1.51
C HIS A 183 16.20 -1.31 -0.69
N GLU A 184 17.36 -0.68 -0.50
CA GLU A 184 17.57 0.45 0.43
C GLU A 184 16.89 1.76 0.01
N ASP A 185 16.52 1.88 -1.26
CA ASP A 185 15.75 3.02 -1.76
C ASP A 185 14.32 3.05 -1.20
N GLN A 186 13.77 1.92 -0.76
CA GLN A 186 12.50 1.85 -0.06
C GLN A 186 12.72 1.84 1.46
N THR A 187 12.30 2.92 2.12
CA THR A 187 12.49 3.08 3.57
C THR A 187 11.22 2.88 4.39
N CYS A 188 10.07 2.67 3.75
CA CYS A 188 8.81 2.44 4.47
C CYS A 188 8.70 1.00 4.99
N GLY A 189 8.37 0.85 6.27
CA GLY A 189 8.01 -0.43 6.87
C GLY A 189 9.18 -1.40 7.11
N VAL A 190 10.40 -1.06 6.68
CA VAL A 190 11.61 -1.87 6.90
C VAL A 190 12.29 -1.45 8.20
N GLU A 191 12.63 -2.43 9.04
CA GLU A 191 13.28 -2.17 10.32
C GLU A 191 14.65 -1.50 10.13
N GLY A 192 14.97 -0.57 11.03
CA GLY A 192 16.19 0.23 10.96
C GLY A 192 16.15 1.39 9.96
N ARG A 193 15.13 1.50 9.08
CA ARG A 193 15.05 2.57 8.07
C ARG A 193 14.13 3.73 8.48
N SER A 194 14.41 4.92 7.96
CA SER A 194 13.65 6.14 8.26
C SER A 194 13.36 6.95 7.01
N ILE A 195 12.15 7.51 6.92
CA ILE A 195 11.78 8.51 5.90
C ILE A 195 12.72 9.72 5.89
N ARG A 196 13.36 10.02 7.03
CA ARG A 196 14.33 11.11 7.14
C ARG A 196 15.52 10.90 6.21
N TRP A 197 15.89 9.66 5.90
CA TRP A 197 16.98 9.35 4.99
C TRP A 197 16.63 9.73 3.55
N ASN A 198 15.39 9.47 3.11
CA ASN A 198 14.91 9.91 1.80
C ASN A 198 14.97 11.43 1.67
N LEU A 199 14.52 12.14 2.71
CA LEU A 199 14.55 13.61 2.74
C LEU A 199 15.98 14.15 2.72
N GLN A 200 16.88 13.55 3.51
CA GLN A 200 18.29 13.94 3.55
C GLN A 200 18.95 13.69 2.20
N LEU A 201 18.74 12.51 1.59
CA LEU A 201 19.26 12.18 0.28
C LEU A 201 18.83 13.19 -0.78
N ILE A 202 17.53 13.54 -0.84
CA ILE A 202 17.02 14.53 -1.80
C ILE A 202 17.62 15.91 -1.52
N ARG A 203 17.64 16.36 -0.26
CA ARG A 203 18.16 17.67 0.12
C ARG A 203 19.64 17.82 -0.23
N ASP A 204 20.45 16.84 0.15
CA ASP A 204 21.90 16.86 -0.03
C ASP A 204 22.24 16.73 -1.53
N SER A 205 21.44 15.95 -2.29
CA SER A 205 21.51 15.89 -3.76
C SER A 205 21.25 17.25 -4.41
N ILE A 206 20.21 17.97 -3.96
CA ILE A 206 19.88 19.31 -4.46
C ILE A 206 21.02 20.29 -4.17
N ALA A 207 21.52 20.32 -2.93
CA ALA A 207 22.62 21.20 -2.56
C ALA A 207 23.88 20.94 -3.41
N TRP A 208 24.20 19.65 -3.65
CA TRP A 208 25.33 19.25 -4.47
C TRP A 208 25.23 19.72 -5.93
N VAL A 209 24.08 19.50 -6.58
CA VAL A 209 23.93 19.89 -8.00
C VAL A 209 23.84 21.40 -8.19
N GLU A 210 23.36 22.12 -7.18
CA GLU A 210 23.33 23.58 -7.18
C GLU A 210 24.71 24.20 -7.04
N ASP A 211 25.53 23.70 -6.10
CA ASP A 211 26.93 24.11 -5.94
C ASP A 211 27.76 23.87 -7.21
N ARG A 212 27.54 22.74 -7.88
CA ARG A 212 28.33 22.31 -9.06
C ARG A 212 27.74 22.72 -10.41
N GLY A 213 26.58 23.37 -10.44
CA GLY A 213 25.90 23.72 -11.69
C GLY A 213 25.58 22.50 -12.58
N LEU A 214 25.22 21.38 -11.95
CA LEU A 214 24.83 20.13 -12.62
C LEU A 214 23.31 20.12 -12.87
N PRO A 215 22.82 19.43 -13.92
CA PRO A 215 21.39 19.26 -14.15
C PRO A 215 20.80 18.21 -13.20
N LEU A 216 19.65 18.52 -12.61
CA LEU A 216 18.85 17.54 -11.86
C LEU A 216 17.37 17.78 -12.07
N MET A 217 16.65 16.69 -12.31
CA MET A 217 15.20 16.61 -12.29
C MET A 217 14.79 15.66 -11.17
N VAL A 218 13.94 16.13 -10.26
CA VAL A 218 13.28 15.29 -9.27
C VAL A 218 11.85 15.06 -9.74
N ALA A 219 11.53 13.83 -10.14
CA ALA A 219 10.18 13.44 -10.56
C ALA A 219 9.46 12.72 -9.40
N ALA A 220 8.47 13.38 -8.80
CA ALA A 220 7.61 12.80 -7.78
C ALA A 220 6.41 12.11 -8.45
N LEU A 221 6.39 10.79 -8.38
CA LEU A 221 5.38 9.92 -8.97
C LEU A 221 4.36 9.51 -7.89
N ASP A 222 3.08 9.76 -8.16
CA ASP A 222 1.94 9.42 -7.31
C ASP A 222 1.14 8.29 -7.97
N GLN A 223 0.73 7.28 -7.19
CA GLN A 223 -0.03 6.14 -7.70
C GLN A 223 -1.52 6.31 -7.44
N ALA A 224 -2.33 6.04 -8.46
CA ALA A 224 -3.78 6.09 -8.36
C ALA A 224 -4.30 4.89 -7.54
N LYS A 225 -4.88 5.16 -6.36
CA LYS A 225 -5.56 4.15 -5.52
C LYS A 225 -4.66 2.92 -5.25
N ALA A 226 -3.40 3.17 -4.88
CA ALA A 226 -2.32 2.17 -4.86
C ALA A 226 -2.68 0.86 -4.14
N PHE A 227 -3.23 0.93 -2.92
CA PHE A 227 -3.63 -0.24 -2.13
C PHE A 227 -4.79 -1.00 -2.75
N ASP A 228 -5.73 -0.30 -3.38
CA ASP A 228 -6.98 -0.86 -3.88
C ASP A 228 -6.79 -1.57 -5.24
N ARG A 229 -5.70 -1.24 -5.95
CA ARG A 229 -5.38 -1.78 -7.29
C ARG A 229 -4.41 -2.95 -7.29
N VAL A 230 -3.90 -3.36 -6.12
CA VAL A 230 -2.96 -4.49 -6.02
C VAL A 230 -3.58 -5.74 -6.64
N ASN A 231 -2.96 -6.27 -7.70
CA ASN A 231 -3.32 -7.57 -8.23
C ASN A 231 -2.71 -8.66 -7.33
N ARG A 232 -3.56 -9.51 -6.73
CA ARG A 232 -3.14 -10.52 -5.76
C ARG A 232 -2.36 -11.66 -6.40
N SER A 233 -2.71 -12.06 -7.64
CA SER A 233 -1.96 -13.06 -8.39
C SER A 233 -0.52 -12.61 -8.64
N PHE A 234 -0.32 -11.36 -9.07
CA PHE A 234 1.01 -10.78 -9.20
C PHE A 234 1.74 -10.69 -7.84
N LEU A 235 1.08 -10.21 -6.78
CA LEU A 235 1.64 -10.16 -5.42
C LEU A 235 2.17 -11.52 -4.97
N PHE A 236 1.40 -12.61 -5.11
CA PHE A 236 1.84 -13.93 -4.67
C PHE A 236 3.02 -14.45 -5.49
N ARG A 237 3.09 -14.14 -6.80
CA ARG A 237 4.26 -14.46 -7.63
C ARG A 237 5.50 -13.67 -7.21
N VAL A 238 5.34 -12.41 -6.79
CA VAL A 238 6.43 -11.61 -6.20
C VAL A 238 6.94 -12.28 -4.92
N LEU A 239 6.05 -12.69 -4.01
CA LEU A 239 6.46 -13.39 -2.78
C LEU A 239 7.22 -14.69 -3.11
N GLY A 240 6.72 -15.51 -4.02
CA GLY A 240 7.42 -16.73 -4.45
C GLY A 240 8.80 -16.43 -5.04
N ARG A 241 8.91 -15.37 -5.86
CA ARG A 241 10.20 -14.97 -6.47
C ARG A 241 11.22 -14.44 -5.47
N LEU A 242 10.75 -13.82 -4.39
CA LEU A 242 11.56 -13.36 -3.26
C LEU A 242 11.93 -14.48 -2.28
N GLY A 243 11.47 -15.71 -2.49
CA GLY A 243 11.88 -16.88 -1.70
C GLY A 243 11.05 -17.12 -0.44
N PHE A 244 9.90 -16.46 -0.27
CA PHE A 244 8.94 -16.85 0.77
C PHE A 244 8.41 -18.26 0.46
N GLY A 245 8.30 -19.11 1.49
CA GLY A 245 7.82 -20.48 1.32
C GLY A 245 6.30 -20.55 1.09
N GLU A 246 5.85 -21.64 0.46
CA GLU A 246 4.45 -21.81 0.09
C GLU A 246 3.51 -21.87 1.30
N LYS A 247 4.00 -22.29 2.47
CA LYS A 247 3.17 -22.33 3.69
C LYS A 247 2.87 -20.92 4.16
N PHE A 248 3.88 -20.05 4.23
CA PHE A 248 3.68 -18.64 4.59
C PHE A 248 2.84 -17.89 3.55
N ILE A 249 3.08 -18.13 2.26
CA ILE A 249 2.25 -17.56 1.18
C ILE A 249 0.81 -18.05 1.31
N GLY A 250 0.61 -19.33 1.62
CA GLY A 250 -0.70 -19.94 1.90
C GLY A 250 -1.44 -19.22 3.03
N TRP A 251 -0.77 -18.93 4.14
CA TRP A 251 -1.35 -18.18 5.26
C TRP A 251 -1.77 -16.76 4.88
N ILE A 252 -1.00 -16.09 4.02
CA ILE A 252 -1.40 -14.79 3.49
C ILE A 252 -2.63 -14.95 2.59
N ARG A 253 -2.67 -15.97 1.71
CA ARG A 253 -3.82 -16.27 0.86
C ARG A 253 -5.09 -16.47 1.69
N THR A 254 -5.01 -17.16 2.83
CA THR A 254 -6.13 -17.39 3.77
C THR A 254 -6.82 -16.09 4.20
N LEU A 255 -6.09 -15.00 4.41
CA LEU A 255 -6.66 -13.70 4.77
C LEU A 255 -7.55 -13.07 3.67
N TYR A 256 -7.48 -13.60 2.45
CA TYR A 256 -8.20 -13.13 1.28
C TYR A 256 -9.26 -14.12 0.77
N VAL A 257 -9.31 -15.35 1.30
CA VAL A 257 -10.35 -16.34 0.96
C VAL A 257 -11.71 -15.86 1.46
N GLY A 258 -12.72 -15.85 0.57
CA GLY A 258 -14.06 -15.37 0.90
C GLY A 258 -14.10 -13.88 1.30
N ALA A 259 -13.09 -13.10 0.92
CA ALA A 259 -12.97 -11.71 1.33
C ALA A 259 -14.13 -10.87 0.80
N GLY A 260 -15.03 -10.46 1.69
CA GLY A 260 -16.16 -9.59 1.38
C GLY A 260 -16.05 -8.22 2.06
N CYS A 261 -16.83 -7.28 1.57
CA CYS A 261 -16.97 -5.97 2.21
C CYS A 261 -18.41 -5.46 2.12
N ARG A 262 -18.82 -4.71 3.14
CA ARG A 262 -20.05 -3.90 3.12
C ARG A 262 -19.69 -2.42 3.21
N VAL A 263 -20.30 -1.58 2.40
CA VAL A 263 -20.12 -0.13 2.52
C VAL A 263 -20.99 0.42 3.65
N SER A 264 -20.44 1.34 4.45
CA SER A 264 -21.18 2.10 5.46
C SER A 264 -21.20 3.59 5.11
N VAL A 265 -22.38 4.12 4.74
CA VAL A 265 -22.60 5.55 4.52
C VAL A 265 -23.58 6.07 5.55
N ASN A 266 -23.17 7.07 6.35
CA ASN A 266 -24.03 7.68 7.38
C ASN A 266 -24.71 6.68 8.33
N SER A 267 -24.03 5.56 8.66
CA SER A 267 -24.54 4.45 9.48
C SER A 267 -25.55 3.52 8.79
N HIS A 268 -25.80 3.70 7.50
CA HIS A 268 -26.52 2.73 6.67
C HIS A 268 -25.54 1.77 6.01
N LEU A 269 -25.80 0.47 6.11
CA LEU A 269 -24.98 -0.58 5.54
C LEU A 269 -25.56 -1.04 4.20
N GLY A 270 -24.72 -1.08 3.17
CA GLY A 270 -25.05 -1.70 1.89
C GLY A 270 -24.93 -3.21 1.92
N ASP A 271 -25.13 -3.82 0.77
CA ASP A 271 -24.97 -5.25 0.56
C ASP A 271 -23.50 -5.68 0.63
N VAL A 272 -23.28 -6.98 0.82
CA VAL A 272 -21.95 -7.57 0.76
C VAL A 272 -21.55 -7.69 -0.70
N PHE A 273 -20.33 -7.25 -1.03
CA PHE A 273 -19.69 -7.52 -2.32
C PHE A 273 -18.31 -8.12 -2.12
N ASP A 274 -17.85 -8.86 -3.12
CA ASP A 274 -16.56 -9.54 -3.09
C ASP A 274 -15.40 -8.58 -3.32
N LEU A 275 -14.35 -8.71 -2.51
CA LEU A 275 -13.08 -8.04 -2.68
C LEU A 275 -12.12 -8.96 -3.44
N SER A 276 -12.08 -8.84 -4.77
CA SER A 276 -11.20 -9.66 -5.63
C SER A 276 -9.84 -9.02 -5.90
N SER A 277 -9.70 -7.71 -5.75
CA SER A 277 -8.45 -6.96 -5.89
C SER A 277 -8.08 -6.19 -4.62
N GLY A 278 -6.87 -5.67 -4.57
CA GLY A 278 -6.37 -4.81 -3.52
C GLY A 278 -5.94 -5.55 -2.26
N VAL A 279 -5.29 -4.80 -1.38
CA VAL A 279 -4.99 -5.18 0.00
C VAL A 279 -5.86 -4.34 0.94
N ARG A 280 -6.38 -4.94 2.02
CA ARG A 280 -7.38 -4.29 2.87
C ARG A 280 -6.77 -3.10 3.62
N GLN A 281 -7.25 -1.88 3.40
CA GLN A 281 -6.78 -0.70 4.14
C GLN A 281 -7.25 -0.79 5.60
N GLY A 282 -6.30 -0.78 6.54
CA GLY A 282 -6.55 -1.01 7.97
C GLY A 282 -6.12 -2.39 8.47
N CYS A 283 -5.74 -3.30 7.58
CA CYS A 283 -5.06 -4.54 7.95
C CYS A 283 -3.57 -4.25 8.27
N PRO A 284 -3.02 -4.79 9.39
CA PRO A 284 -1.62 -4.59 9.77
C PRO A 284 -0.59 -5.07 8.73
N LEU A 285 -0.97 -6.04 7.90
CA LEU A 285 -0.10 -6.68 6.91
C LEU A 285 -0.03 -5.91 5.58
N SER A 286 -1.11 -5.20 5.21
CA SER A 286 -1.28 -4.63 3.86
C SER A 286 -0.16 -3.70 3.42
N ALA A 287 0.35 -2.85 4.32
CA ALA A 287 1.43 -1.91 3.97
C ALA A 287 2.75 -2.63 3.64
N LEU A 288 3.06 -3.71 4.36
CA LEU A 288 4.28 -4.50 4.14
C LEU A 288 4.17 -5.30 2.83
N LEU A 289 3.00 -5.86 2.53
CA LEU A 289 2.74 -6.51 1.24
C LEU A 289 2.85 -5.53 0.07
N PHE A 290 2.37 -4.29 0.26
CA PHE A 290 2.48 -3.26 -0.77
C PHE A 290 3.95 -2.88 -1.04
N VAL A 291 4.78 -2.79 0.01
CA VAL A 291 6.23 -2.57 -0.15
C VAL A 291 6.86 -3.65 -1.01
N LEU A 292 6.57 -4.93 -0.75
CA LEU A 292 7.07 -6.05 -1.55
C LEU A 292 6.53 -6.02 -2.98
N TYR A 293 5.25 -5.68 -3.15
CA TYR A 293 4.59 -5.55 -4.45
C TYR A 293 5.27 -4.52 -5.37
N MET A 294 5.84 -3.45 -4.81
CA MET A 294 6.52 -2.40 -5.57
C MET A 294 8.00 -2.70 -5.85
N GLU A 295 8.61 -3.67 -5.17
CA GLU A 295 10.03 -4.02 -5.33
C GLU A 295 10.41 -4.36 -6.79
N PRO A 296 9.59 -5.09 -7.59
CA PRO A 296 9.92 -5.37 -8.99
C PRO A 296 10.06 -4.10 -9.85
N LEU A 297 9.22 -3.08 -9.64
CA LEU A 297 9.35 -1.80 -10.35
C LEU A 297 10.69 -1.14 -10.02
N GLY A 298 11.04 -1.13 -8.74
CA GLY A 298 12.31 -0.56 -8.30
C GLY A 298 13.51 -1.29 -8.88
N ALA A 299 13.45 -2.62 -8.88
CA ALA A 299 14.50 -3.47 -9.46
C ALA A 299 14.67 -3.21 -10.97
N ALA A 300 13.58 -3.07 -11.72
CA ALA A 300 13.62 -2.74 -13.14
C ALA A 300 14.28 -1.37 -13.40
N ILE A 301 13.90 -0.33 -12.66
CA ILE A 301 14.50 1.02 -12.78
C ILE A 301 16.00 0.99 -12.47
N ARG A 302 16.39 0.24 -11.42
CA ARG A 302 17.81 0.07 -11.05
C ARG A 302 18.60 -0.66 -12.13
N ALA A 303 18.05 -1.72 -12.71
CA ALA A 303 18.72 -2.50 -13.74
C ALA A 303 18.81 -1.78 -15.11
N ASP A 304 17.92 -0.83 -15.39
CA ASP A 304 17.86 -0.18 -16.71
C ASP A 304 19.00 0.83 -16.93
N ILE A 305 19.83 0.57 -17.95
CA ILE A 305 20.97 1.43 -18.33
C ILE A 305 20.54 2.79 -18.89
N GLY A 306 19.31 2.91 -19.42
CA GLY A 306 18.74 4.15 -19.93
C GLY A 306 18.29 5.10 -18.81
N VAL A 307 18.31 4.65 -17.56
CA VAL A 307 18.02 5.47 -16.37
C VAL A 307 19.33 5.70 -15.61
N GLU A 308 20.02 6.80 -15.86
CA GLU A 308 21.39 7.01 -15.33
C GLU A 308 21.45 7.50 -13.87
N GLY A 309 20.37 8.05 -13.31
CA GLY A 309 20.37 8.58 -11.94
C GLY A 309 21.34 9.75 -11.69
N LEU A 310 21.48 10.16 -10.43
CA LEU A 310 22.49 11.11 -9.94
C LEU A 310 23.73 10.36 -9.44
N LEU A 311 24.92 10.73 -9.95
CA LEU A 311 26.19 10.19 -9.48
C LEU A 311 26.51 10.72 -8.06
N ILE A 312 26.81 9.80 -7.14
CA ILE A 312 27.17 10.15 -5.76
C ILE A 312 28.68 10.43 -5.67
N PRO A 313 29.09 11.61 -5.17
CA PRO A 313 30.50 11.93 -4.97
C PRO A 313 31.16 10.95 -3.99
N GLY A 314 32.32 10.41 -4.38
CA GLY A 314 33.05 9.45 -3.54
C GLY A 314 32.34 8.11 -3.34
N GLY A 315 31.27 7.82 -4.10
CA GLY A 315 30.50 6.57 -4.01
C GLY A 315 30.94 5.51 -5.02
N ASP A 316 32.18 5.53 -5.51
CA ASP A 316 32.73 4.54 -6.45
C ASP A 316 31.84 4.23 -7.68
N GLY A 317 31.25 5.29 -8.26
CA GLY A 317 30.38 5.17 -9.43
C GLY A 317 28.90 4.89 -9.10
N LEU A 318 28.52 4.82 -7.81
CA LEU A 318 27.15 4.66 -7.37
C LEU A 318 26.26 5.78 -7.91
N ARG A 319 25.12 5.37 -8.48
CA ARG A 319 24.10 6.28 -9.03
C ARG A 319 22.79 6.10 -8.30
N VAL A 320 22.31 7.17 -7.67
CA VAL A 320 20.99 7.21 -7.05
C VAL A 320 19.97 7.55 -8.12
N LYS A 321 19.15 6.57 -8.48
CA LYS A 321 18.07 6.75 -9.47
C LYS A 321 16.75 7.13 -8.82
N MET A 322 16.50 6.66 -7.61
CA MET A 322 15.22 6.84 -6.95
C MET A 322 15.29 6.69 -5.43
N THR A 323 14.23 7.16 -4.77
CA THR A 323 13.90 6.88 -3.38
C THR A 323 12.39 6.68 -3.25
N GLN A 324 11.97 5.78 -2.37
CA GLN A 324 10.59 5.35 -2.20
C GLN A 324 10.18 5.36 -0.74
N TYR A 325 8.91 5.68 -0.50
CA TYR A 325 8.26 5.54 0.79
C TYR A 325 6.83 5.01 0.58
N ALA A 326 6.66 3.69 0.68
CA ALA A 326 5.45 2.99 0.25
C ALA A 326 5.13 3.31 -1.22
N ASP A 327 4.02 4.00 -1.50
CA ASP A 327 3.55 4.35 -2.84
C ASP A 327 4.22 5.60 -3.42
N ASP A 328 4.75 6.48 -2.57
CA ASP A 328 5.47 7.68 -2.99
C ASP A 328 6.82 7.29 -3.59
N THR A 329 7.04 7.60 -4.87
CA THR A 329 8.30 7.35 -5.57
C THR A 329 8.88 8.66 -6.09
N SER A 330 10.11 8.98 -5.71
CA SER A 330 10.85 10.13 -6.24
C SER A 330 12.03 9.65 -7.06
N LEU A 331 12.06 10.01 -8.35
CA LEU A 331 13.19 9.74 -9.24
C LEU A 331 14.16 10.92 -9.21
N LEU A 332 15.46 10.65 -9.22
CA LEU A 332 16.53 11.64 -9.31
C LEU A 332 17.25 11.45 -10.63
N LEU A 333 16.97 12.30 -11.62
CA LEU A 333 17.35 12.09 -13.02
C LEU A 333 18.20 13.24 -13.54
N CYS A 334 19.26 12.93 -14.29
CA CYS A 334 20.18 13.93 -14.86
C CYS A 334 19.99 14.16 -16.37
N LYS A 335 19.05 13.45 -17.01
CA LYS A 335 18.75 13.52 -18.45
C LYS A 335 17.25 13.40 -18.68
N ASP A 336 16.75 14.10 -19.70
CA ASP A 336 15.34 14.06 -20.11
C ASP A 336 14.92 12.66 -20.59
N SER A 337 15.80 11.96 -21.31
CA SER A 337 15.57 10.58 -21.77
C SER A 337 15.33 9.61 -20.62
N CYS A 338 15.92 9.85 -19.45
CA CYS A 338 15.71 9.01 -18.27
C CYS A 338 14.27 9.11 -17.75
N LEU A 339 13.62 10.28 -17.85
CA LEU A 339 12.22 10.43 -17.44
C LEU A 339 11.32 9.62 -18.37
N THR A 340 11.50 9.80 -19.68
CA THR A 340 10.73 9.05 -20.70
C THR A 340 10.91 7.54 -20.52
N ARG A 341 12.14 7.08 -20.29
CA ARG A 341 12.41 5.66 -20.04
C ARG A 341 11.76 5.16 -18.75
N SER A 342 11.84 5.94 -17.67
CA SER A 342 11.22 5.58 -16.38
C SER A 342 9.69 5.49 -16.48
N LEU A 343 9.06 6.42 -17.22
CA LEU A 343 7.62 6.38 -17.48
C LEU A 343 7.22 5.20 -18.37
N ALA A 344 8.04 4.81 -19.35
CA ALA A 344 7.82 3.62 -20.15
C ALA A 344 7.89 2.35 -19.29
N ILE A 345 8.89 2.22 -18.41
CA ILE A 345 8.98 1.13 -17.43
C ILE A 345 7.74 1.10 -16.53
N PHE A 346 7.25 2.26 -16.08
CA PHE A 346 6.02 2.33 -15.28
C PHE A 346 4.78 1.88 -16.08
N GLY A 347 4.69 2.24 -17.37
CA GLY A 347 3.64 1.77 -18.28
C GLY A 347 3.66 0.25 -18.47
N ASP A 348 4.85 -0.33 -18.57
CA ASP A 348 5.03 -1.79 -18.62
C ASP A 348 4.65 -2.46 -17.28
N PHE A 349 5.03 -1.84 -16.16
CA PHE A 349 4.66 -2.30 -14.82
C PHE A 349 3.15 -2.22 -14.58
N THR A 350 2.49 -1.23 -15.19
CA THR A 350 1.03 -1.08 -15.16
C THR A 350 0.36 -2.29 -15.81
N ARG A 351 0.85 -2.74 -16.97
CA ARG A 351 0.33 -3.95 -17.65
C ARG A 351 0.64 -5.22 -16.83
N ALA A 352 1.82 -5.31 -16.23
CA ALA A 352 2.25 -6.46 -15.45
C ALA A 352 1.49 -6.66 -14.12
N SER A 353 1.12 -5.56 -13.46
CA SER A 353 0.67 -5.58 -12.06
C SER A 353 -0.73 -5.00 -11.85
N GLY A 354 -1.19 -4.11 -12.74
CA GLY A 354 -2.43 -3.34 -12.55
C GLY A 354 -2.26 -2.04 -11.73
N ALA A 355 -1.05 -1.75 -11.25
CA ALA A 355 -0.70 -0.45 -10.67
C ALA A 355 -0.85 0.66 -11.72
N VAL A 356 -1.25 1.87 -11.35
CA VAL A 356 -1.46 2.97 -12.31
C VAL A 356 -0.88 4.27 -11.77
N LEU A 357 -0.17 5.00 -12.62
CA LEU A 357 0.34 6.32 -12.30
C LEU A 357 -0.79 7.37 -12.33
N ASN A 358 -0.83 8.23 -11.33
CA ASN A 358 -1.68 9.41 -11.33
C ASN A 358 -0.93 10.58 -11.96
N HIS A 359 -1.08 10.76 -13.27
CA HIS A 359 -0.42 11.84 -14.01
C HIS A 359 -0.75 13.25 -13.46
N ALA A 360 -1.99 13.47 -13.02
CA ALA A 360 -2.44 14.76 -12.49
C ALA A 360 -1.81 15.11 -11.13
N LYS A 361 -1.40 14.10 -10.34
CA LYS A 361 -0.74 14.30 -9.04
C LYS A 361 0.77 14.13 -9.11
N SER A 362 1.25 13.49 -10.17
CA SER A 362 2.67 13.34 -10.46
C SER A 362 3.23 14.65 -11.01
N SER A 363 4.47 14.95 -10.63
CA SER A 363 5.09 16.24 -10.91
C SER A 363 6.59 16.15 -11.03
N VAL A 364 7.20 17.10 -11.73
CA VAL A 364 8.64 17.27 -11.79
C VAL A 364 9.03 18.61 -11.17
N LYS A 365 10.22 18.64 -10.57
CA LYS A 365 10.90 19.87 -10.15
C LYS A 365 12.35 19.83 -10.59
N PHE A 366 12.85 20.95 -11.09
CA PHE A 366 14.18 21.07 -11.64
C PHE A 366 15.12 21.81 -10.68
N PHE A 367 16.38 21.41 -10.64
CA PHE A 367 17.40 21.95 -9.77
C PHE A 367 18.74 22.12 -10.50
N GLY A 368 19.68 22.80 -9.85
CA GLY A 368 20.98 23.15 -10.42
C GLY A 368 20.84 23.90 -11.74
N ARG A 369 21.52 23.45 -12.80
CA ARG A 369 21.48 24.08 -14.13
C ARG A 369 20.07 24.19 -14.72
N TRP A 370 19.15 23.33 -14.28
CA TRP A 370 17.79 23.28 -14.81
C TRP A 370 16.76 24.06 -14.00
N ARG A 371 17.15 24.74 -12.92
CA ARG A 371 16.23 25.44 -12.00
C ARG A 371 15.20 26.35 -12.70
N GLY A 372 15.55 26.97 -13.83
CA GLY A 372 14.67 27.86 -14.60
C GLY A 372 13.78 27.17 -15.65
N ARG A 373 13.87 25.84 -15.83
CA ARG A 373 13.07 25.12 -16.83
C ARG A 373 11.60 25.07 -16.45
N THR A 374 10.74 25.26 -17.45
CA THR A 374 9.28 25.13 -17.34
C THR A 374 8.73 24.05 -18.28
N ASP A 375 9.57 23.48 -19.13
CA ASP A 375 9.23 22.41 -20.06
C ASP A 375 9.47 21.04 -19.42
N VAL A 376 8.57 20.08 -19.68
CA VAL A 376 8.72 18.68 -19.26
C VAL A 376 8.83 17.82 -20.49
N PRO A 377 9.82 16.91 -20.57
CA PRO A 377 9.90 15.93 -21.65
C PRO A 377 8.57 15.21 -21.85
N GLY A 378 8.01 15.33 -23.06
CA GLY A 378 6.74 14.73 -23.45
C GLY A 378 5.47 15.40 -22.88
N GLY A 379 5.58 16.46 -22.06
CA GLY A 379 4.42 17.16 -21.48
C GLY A 379 3.54 16.30 -20.56
N VAL A 380 4.05 15.14 -20.14
CA VAL A 380 3.25 14.07 -19.51
C VAL A 380 2.97 14.36 -18.02
N LEU A 381 3.77 15.22 -17.40
CA LEU A 381 3.71 15.57 -15.98
C LEU A 381 3.71 17.09 -15.79
N SER A 382 3.19 17.54 -14.64
CA SER A 382 3.17 18.95 -14.27
C SER A 382 4.53 19.43 -13.72
N VAL A 383 4.93 20.67 -14.02
CA VAL A 383 6.06 21.33 -13.34
C VAL A 383 5.56 21.97 -12.06
N LYS A 384 6.18 21.64 -10.91
CA LYS A 384 5.93 22.38 -9.68
C LYS A 384 6.72 23.69 -9.68
N GLY A 385 6.04 24.78 -9.32
CA GLY A 385 6.64 26.10 -9.18
C GLY A 385 7.80 26.16 -8.17
N PRO A 386 8.49 27.31 -8.14
CA PRO A 386 9.68 27.53 -7.29
C PRO A 386 9.43 27.22 -5.81
#